data_AF-A0A2N1N0W3-F1
#
_entry.id   AF-A0A2N1N0W3-F1
#
_cell.length_a   1.000
_cell.length_b   1.000
_cell.length_c   1.000
_cell.angle_alpha   90.00
_cell.angle_beta   90.00
_cell.angle_gamma   90.00
#
_symmetry.space_group_name_H-M   'P 1'
#
loop_
_entity.id
_entity.type
_entity.pdbx_description
1 polymer ?
#
loop_
_entity_poly.entity_id
_entity_poly.type
_entity_poly.pdbx_seq_one_letter_code
_entity_poly.pdbx_strand_id
1 'polypeptide(L)'
;MNGKEISNYPENSNIVWKDNKRTFYYKQINQGVNTRTSGVLLFGLHLESIHQYRIKPHKKRILKPVNEASHSTLTKRAKSMTKQVLDDFTNISKNHYNPVDKPILEKVQFSVNNYKFKVNVNENMITKECKNEAMVMVVDNGQISRDAYRKLTTIEDELPREWTIAEKRTQINIRMNDRIKINTVIMPQHMDINSNESSDIFDPEVIEEVTTSVGKGGKRSIKDILKFIVPNLIKRGVLNLHEPIISIRISGDGRNVGKKVKHVMITFAILEDIENIHNPNYHYTVVLYPGLENYESLDILTISFREELQELKEIGININGVNWMINMYFSSDWKFLTICL
;
A
#
# COMPACT_ATOMS: atom_id res chain seq x y z
N MET A 1 33.02 -33.22 -16.32
CA MET A 1 32.44 -34.53 -16.66
C MET A 1 33.33 -35.14 -17.73
N ASN A 2 34.08 -36.19 -17.42
CA ASN A 2 35.05 -36.80 -18.35
C ASN A 2 34.39 -37.97 -19.08
N GLY A 3 33.52 -37.66 -20.03
CA GLY A 3 32.96 -38.65 -20.95
C GLY A 3 33.22 -38.26 -22.40
N LYS A 4 33.25 -39.27 -23.27
CA LYS A 4 33.56 -39.12 -24.70
C LYS A 4 32.37 -39.58 -25.53
N GLU A 5 32.01 -38.76 -26.51
CA GLU A 5 31.04 -39.12 -27.53
C GLU A 5 31.71 -39.93 -28.64
N ILE A 6 31.02 -40.97 -29.10
CA ILE A 6 31.42 -41.82 -30.21
C ILE A 6 30.26 -41.79 -31.21
N SER A 7 30.43 -41.03 -32.29
CA SER A 7 29.44 -40.88 -33.37
C SER A 7 30.11 -40.68 -34.73
N ASN A 8 29.42 -41.13 -35.78
CA ASN A 8 29.72 -40.82 -37.19
C ASN A 8 28.59 -39.95 -37.78
N TYR A 9 28.03 -39.03 -36.99
CA TYR A 9 27.02 -38.09 -37.47
C TYR A 9 27.67 -37.12 -38.49
N PRO A 10 27.02 -36.78 -39.62
CA PRO A 10 25.60 -36.99 -39.96
C PRO A 10 25.25 -38.30 -40.68
N GLU A 11 26.22 -39.15 -41.01
CA GLU A 11 25.99 -40.39 -41.78
C GLU A 11 25.21 -41.43 -40.98
N ASN A 12 25.46 -41.52 -39.66
CA ASN A 12 24.70 -42.39 -38.77
C ASN A 12 24.10 -41.59 -37.61
N SER A 13 22.76 -41.66 -37.50
CA SER A 13 21.99 -40.98 -36.46
C SER A 13 22.15 -41.59 -35.06
N ASN A 14 22.72 -42.78 -34.91
CA ASN A 14 22.91 -43.42 -33.60
C ASN A 14 24.23 -42.98 -32.96
N ILE A 15 24.14 -42.37 -31.78
CA ILE A 15 25.25 -41.82 -31.02
C ILE A 15 25.38 -42.57 -29.69
N VAL A 16 26.61 -42.87 -29.31
CA VAL A 16 26.93 -43.48 -28.02
C VAL A 16 27.82 -42.56 -27.22
N TRP A 17 27.37 -42.16 -26.04
CA TRP A 17 28.19 -41.41 -25.10
C TRP A 17 28.57 -42.29 -23.93
N LYS A 18 29.86 -42.31 -23.58
CA LYS A 18 30.40 -43.12 -22.49
C LYS A 18 31.18 -42.25 -21.51
N ASP A 19 30.91 -42.41 -20.23
CA ASP A 19 31.86 -42.08 -19.17
C ASP A 19 32.37 -43.36 -18.50
N ASN A 20 33.28 -43.21 -17.53
CA ASN A 20 33.92 -44.32 -16.84
C ASN A 20 32.94 -45.25 -16.08
N LYS A 21 31.67 -44.88 -15.92
CA LYS A 21 30.67 -45.65 -15.16
C LYS A 21 29.39 -45.95 -15.93
N ARG A 22 29.07 -45.22 -17.01
CA ARG A 22 27.77 -45.31 -17.70
C ARG A 22 27.93 -45.15 -19.21
N THR A 23 27.14 -45.92 -19.95
CA THR A 23 27.00 -45.82 -21.41
C THR A 23 25.56 -45.42 -21.72
N PHE A 24 25.39 -44.40 -22.56
CA PHE A 24 24.10 -43.92 -23.03
C PHE A 24 24.04 -44.00 -24.55
N TYR A 25 22.91 -44.50 -25.06
CA TYR A 25 22.62 -44.61 -26.49
C TYR A 25 21.48 -43.63 -26.83
N TYR A 26 21.67 -42.81 -27.85
CA TYR A 26 20.62 -41.90 -28.32
C TYR A 26 20.68 -41.71 -29.83
N LYS A 27 19.57 -41.28 -30.43
CA LYS A 27 19.39 -41.16 -31.88
C LYS A 27 19.04 -39.73 -32.27
N GLN A 28 19.78 -39.16 -33.23
CA GLN A 28 19.60 -37.79 -33.71
C GLN A 28 18.48 -37.69 -34.76
N ILE A 29 17.63 -36.67 -34.67
CA ILE A 29 16.51 -36.42 -35.59
C ILE A 29 16.70 -35.02 -36.20
N ASN A 30 16.69 -34.91 -37.54
CA ASN A 30 16.89 -33.65 -38.26
C ASN A 30 15.65 -32.73 -38.17
N GLN A 31 15.91 -31.42 -38.22
CA GLN A 31 14.89 -30.36 -38.06
C GLN A 31 13.99 -30.22 -39.30
N GLY A 32 12.71 -30.54 -39.12
CA GLY A 32 11.62 -30.15 -40.01
C GLY A 32 10.31 -30.30 -39.25
N VAL A 33 9.80 -29.17 -38.73
CA VAL A 33 8.47 -28.95 -38.15
C VAL A 33 7.96 -30.01 -37.14
N ASN A 34 7.87 -29.60 -35.88
CA ASN A 34 7.31 -30.31 -34.71
C ASN A 34 8.28 -31.22 -33.94
N THR A 35 8.73 -30.66 -32.82
CA THR A 35 9.79 -31.06 -31.90
C THR A 35 9.51 -32.34 -31.10
N ARG A 36 10.52 -33.22 -30.97
CA ARG A 36 10.91 -33.86 -29.70
C ARG A 36 12.33 -34.45 -29.80
N THR A 37 13.27 -33.66 -29.32
CA THR A 37 14.72 -33.78 -29.39
C THR A 37 15.30 -34.79 -28.37
N SER A 38 16.24 -35.64 -28.78
CA SER A 38 17.07 -36.49 -27.89
C SER A 38 18.55 -36.34 -28.25
N GLY A 39 19.31 -35.79 -27.29
CA GLY A 39 20.71 -35.33 -27.33
C GLY A 39 20.89 -34.34 -26.18
N VAL A 40 22.12 -34.02 -25.74
CA VAL A 40 22.41 -33.30 -24.47
C VAL A 40 21.85 -31.87 -24.47
N LEU A 41 20.56 -31.76 -24.20
CA LEU A 41 19.79 -30.53 -24.12
C LEU A 41 19.69 -30.16 -22.65
N LEU A 42 20.26 -29.03 -22.30
CA LEU A 42 19.84 -28.33 -21.10
C LEU A 42 18.75 -27.34 -21.55
N PHE A 43 17.50 -27.58 -21.15
CA PHE A 43 16.33 -26.77 -21.52
C PHE A 43 16.06 -26.64 -23.03
N GLY A 44 16.23 -27.71 -23.80
CA GLY A 44 15.93 -27.68 -25.24
C GLY A 44 16.98 -26.97 -26.11
N LEU A 45 18.13 -26.61 -25.55
CA LEU A 45 19.24 -25.96 -26.26
C LEU A 45 20.46 -26.88 -26.37
N HIS A 46 21.04 -26.95 -27.58
CA HIS A 46 22.24 -27.75 -27.87
C HIS A 46 23.49 -27.12 -27.21
N LEU A 47 24.18 -27.87 -26.34
CA LEU A 47 25.30 -27.34 -25.54
C LEU A 47 26.47 -26.83 -26.38
N GLU A 48 26.84 -27.50 -27.48
CA GLU A 48 27.89 -27.05 -28.41
C GLU A 48 27.51 -25.69 -29.01
N SER A 49 26.23 -25.49 -29.32
CA SER A 49 25.71 -24.24 -29.89
C SER A 49 25.72 -23.11 -28.86
N ILE A 50 25.44 -23.42 -27.59
CA ILE A 50 25.60 -22.46 -26.47
C ILE A 50 27.08 -22.12 -26.30
N HIS A 51 27.98 -23.10 -26.36
CA HIS A 51 29.42 -22.91 -26.20
C HIS A 51 29.98 -22.01 -27.32
N GLN A 52 29.66 -22.34 -28.57
CA GLN A 52 29.98 -21.52 -29.75
C GLN A 52 29.41 -20.09 -29.64
N TYR A 53 28.19 -19.92 -29.12
CA TYR A 53 27.59 -18.60 -28.90
C TYR A 53 28.29 -17.82 -27.77
N ARG A 54 28.74 -18.49 -26.70
CA ARG A 54 29.49 -17.87 -25.59
C ARG A 54 30.91 -17.46 -25.99
N ILE A 55 31.55 -18.21 -26.89
CA ILE A 55 32.90 -17.91 -27.39
C ILE A 55 32.88 -16.79 -28.44
N LYS A 56 31.74 -16.53 -29.10
CA LYS A 56 31.63 -15.37 -29.99
C LYS A 56 31.90 -14.08 -29.20
N PRO A 57 32.81 -13.22 -29.67
CA PRO A 57 33.04 -11.93 -29.03
C PRO A 57 31.72 -11.17 -29.01
N HIS A 58 31.28 -10.74 -27.82
CA HIS A 58 30.09 -9.91 -27.69
C HIS A 58 30.29 -8.67 -28.57
N LYS A 59 29.58 -8.61 -29.72
CA LYS A 59 29.51 -7.38 -30.51
C LYS A 59 29.09 -6.26 -29.57
N LYS A 60 29.85 -5.15 -29.53
CA LYS A 60 29.45 -3.94 -28.78
C LYS A 60 28.00 -3.66 -29.13
N ARG A 61 27.10 -3.77 -28.14
CA ARG A 61 25.68 -3.53 -28.35
C ARG A 61 25.51 -2.07 -28.79
N ILE A 62 25.20 -1.86 -30.05
CA ILE A 62 24.83 -0.54 -30.57
C ILE A 62 23.56 -0.13 -29.82
N LEU A 63 23.62 1.05 -29.20
CA LEU A 63 22.45 1.59 -28.50
C LEU A 63 21.40 1.96 -29.53
N LYS A 64 20.18 1.44 -29.33
CA LYS A 64 19.03 1.88 -30.13
C LYS A 64 18.86 3.40 -30.04
N PRO A 65 18.53 4.08 -31.15
CA PRO A 65 18.05 5.46 -31.15
C PRO A 65 16.92 5.69 -30.16
N VAL A 66 16.72 6.94 -29.73
CA VAL A 66 15.75 7.29 -28.66
C VAL A 66 14.32 6.95 -29.06
N ASN A 67 13.95 7.18 -30.31
CA ASN A 67 12.64 6.86 -30.90
C ASN A 67 12.37 5.34 -31.01
N GLU A 68 13.41 4.50 -30.98
CA GLU A 68 13.30 3.03 -31.05
C GLU A 68 13.46 2.34 -29.70
N ALA A 69 13.73 3.11 -28.64
CA ALA A 69 13.95 2.61 -27.30
C ALA A 69 12.69 2.77 -26.44
N SER A 70 12.38 1.75 -25.63
CA SER A 70 11.31 1.87 -24.64
C SER A 70 11.65 2.95 -23.59
N HIS A 71 10.64 3.58 -23.00
CA HIS A 71 10.82 4.48 -21.87
C HIS A 71 11.67 3.86 -20.75
N SER A 72 11.41 2.60 -20.40
CA SER A 72 12.20 1.87 -19.39
C SER A 72 13.68 1.75 -19.74
N THR A 73 14.00 1.57 -21.03
CA THR A 73 15.38 1.53 -21.52
C THR A 73 16.03 2.89 -21.40
N LEU A 74 15.32 3.96 -21.80
CA LEU A 74 15.80 5.33 -21.70
C LEU A 74 16.05 5.74 -20.23
N THR A 75 15.13 5.39 -19.32
CA THR A 75 15.31 5.63 -17.87
C THR A 75 16.54 4.92 -17.33
N LYS A 76 16.79 3.66 -17.72
CA LYS A 76 18.00 2.93 -17.30
C LYS A 76 19.28 3.60 -17.78
N ARG A 77 19.29 4.08 -19.04
CA ARG A 77 20.42 4.84 -19.59
C ARG A 77 20.64 6.13 -18.80
N ALA A 78 19.58 6.87 -18.50
CA ALA A 78 19.68 8.10 -17.71
C ALA A 78 20.24 7.88 -16.31
N LYS A 79 19.79 6.82 -15.62
CA LYS A 79 20.35 6.42 -14.30
C LYS A 79 21.82 6.04 -14.40
N SER A 80 22.21 5.30 -15.44
CA SER A 80 23.62 4.93 -15.66
C SER A 80 24.50 6.16 -15.88
N MET A 81 24.03 7.13 -16.67
CA MET A 81 24.75 8.38 -16.91
C MET A 81 24.84 9.21 -15.63
N THR A 82 23.76 9.29 -14.86
CA THR A 82 23.73 10.01 -13.57
C THR A 82 24.74 9.44 -12.59
N LYS A 83 24.93 8.11 -12.56
CA LYS A 83 25.97 7.47 -11.75
C LYS A 83 27.37 7.95 -12.12
N GLN A 84 27.67 8.01 -13.42
CA GLN A 84 28.96 8.53 -13.89
C GLN A 84 29.15 10.00 -13.52
N VAL A 85 28.11 10.82 -13.70
CA VAL A 85 28.14 12.24 -13.30
C VAL A 85 28.37 12.40 -11.79
N LEU A 86 27.80 11.52 -10.96
CA LEU A 86 28.08 11.51 -9.52
C LEU A 86 29.55 11.17 -9.21
N ASP A 87 30.09 10.15 -9.86
CA ASP A 87 31.48 9.75 -9.68
C ASP A 87 32.43 10.91 -10.07
N ASP A 88 32.16 11.55 -11.20
CA ASP A 88 32.91 12.71 -11.68
C ASP A 88 32.76 13.92 -10.75
N PHE A 89 31.54 14.23 -10.32
CA PHE A 89 31.28 15.32 -9.36
C PHE A 89 32.06 15.10 -8.06
N THR A 90 32.08 13.87 -7.54
CA THR A 90 32.80 13.52 -6.30
C THR A 90 34.30 13.70 -6.44
N ASN A 91 34.85 13.50 -7.64
CA ASN A 91 36.27 13.71 -7.90
C ASN A 91 36.62 15.18 -8.14
N ILE A 92 35.81 15.88 -8.95
CA ILE A 92 36.03 17.28 -9.31
C ILE A 92 35.85 18.17 -8.08
N SER A 93 34.81 17.93 -7.28
CA SER A 93 34.48 18.76 -6.11
C SER A 93 35.61 18.86 -5.09
N LYS A 94 36.46 17.83 -4.95
CA LYS A 94 37.65 17.84 -4.07
C LYS A 94 38.66 18.93 -4.43
N ASN A 95 38.72 19.34 -5.70
CA ASN A 95 39.64 20.37 -6.18
C ASN A 95 39.03 21.78 -6.11
N HIS A 96 37.72 21.89 -5.89
CA HIS A 96 36.99 23.16 -5.95
C HIS A 96 36.39 23.59 -4.61
N TYR A 97 36.26 22.69 -3.64
CA TYR A 97 35.68 22.97 -2.32
C TYR A 97 36.61 22.51 -1.21
N ASN A 98 36.56 23.19 -0.05
CA ASN A 98 37.25 22.72 1.13
C ASN A 98 36.60 21.41 1.63
N PRO A 99 37.39 20.45 2.16
CA PRO A 99 36.84 19.21 2.75
C PRO A 99 35.76 19.42 3.82
N VAL A 100 35.75 20.58 4.49
CA VAL A 100 34.73 20.93 5.49
C VAL A 100 33.36 21.20 4.85
N ASP A 101 33.32 21.72 3.62
CA ASP A 101 32.11 22.25 2.98
C ASP A 101 31.21 21.15 2.36
N LYS A 102 31.65 19.88 2.38
CA LYS A 102 30.88 18.67 1.98
C LYS A 102 29.90 18.90 0.81
N PRO A 103 30.41 19.18 -0.40
CA PRO A 103 29.56 19.38 -1.58
C PRO A 103 28.74 18.12 -1.91
N ILE A 104 27.45 18.30 -2.20
CA ILE A 104 26.50 17.21 -2.50
C ILE A 104 25.88 17.43 -3.88
N LEU A 105 25.90 16.39 -4.72
CA LEU A 105 25.11 16.35 -5.94
C LEU A 105 23.71 15.84 -5.61
N GLU A 106 22.72 16.72 -5.64
CA GLU A 106 21.35 16.35 -5.30
C GLU A 106 20.63 15.67 -6.47
N LYS A 107 20.80 16.23 -7.68
CA LYS A 107 19.95 15.95 -8.83
C LYS A 107 20.66 16.23 -10.15
N VAL A 108 20.41 15.38 -11.14
CA VAL A 108 20.90 15.52 -12.51
C VAL A 108 19.69 15.65 -13.44
N GLN A 109 19.66 16.74 -14.21
CA GLN A 109 18.59 17.03 -15.15
C GLN A 109 19.17 17.36 -16.52
N PHE A 110 18.69 16.67 -17.55
CA PHE A 110 19.16 16.84 -18.92
C PHE A 110 18.08 16.39 -19.91
N SER A 111 18.26 16.71 -21.19
CA SER A 111 17.35 16.31 -22.26
C SER A 111 18.08 15.60 -23.39
N VAL A 112 17.41 14.63 -24.01
CA VAL A 112 17.86 14.01 -25.26
C VAL A 112 16.69 14.04 -26.23
N ASN A 113 16.84 14.81 -27.32
CA ASN A 113 15.74 15.19 -28.20
C ASN A 113 14.59 15.80 -27.37
N ASN A 114 13.37 15.29 -27.53
CA ASN A 114 12.19 15.79 -26.83
C ASN A 114 11.99 15.14 -25.44
N TYR A 115 12.89 14.27 -25.00
CA TYR A 115 12.79 13.59 -23.70
C TYR A 115 13.60 14.34 -22.65
N LYS A 116 12.92 14.74 -21.57
CA LYS A 116 13.56 15.33 -20.38
C LYS A 116 13.76 14.22 -19.33
N PHE A 117 14.96 14.14 -18.78
CA PHE A 117 15.34 13.17 -17.76
C PHE A 117 15.59 13.87 -16.43
N LYS A 118 14.70 13.57 -15.48
CA LYS A 118 14.70 13.90 -14.06
C LYS A 118 15.37 12.85 -13.15
N VAL A 119 16.63 12.94 -12.71
CA VAL A 119 17.21 11.88 -11.83
C VAL A 119 17.74 12.44 -10.51
N ASN A 120 17.11 12.02 -9.40
CA ASN A 120 17.59 12.31 -8.05
C ASN A 120 18.71 11.34 -7.67
N VAL A 121 19.81 11.87 -7.12
CA VAL A 121 21.02 11.12 -6.80
C VAL A 121 20.95 10.53 -5.38
N ASN A 122 20.52 11.35 -4.42
CA ASN A 122 20.42 10.99 -3.00
C ASN A 122 18.98 11.06 -2.52
N GLU A 123 18.07 10.36 -3.20
CA GLU A 123 16.69 10.22 -2.73
C GLU A 123 16.70 9.32 -1.48
N ASN A 124 16.73 9.93 -0.29
CA ASN A 124 16.72 9.21 0.98
C ASN A 124 15.42 8.39 1.08
N MET A 125 15.52 7.09 1.35
CA MET A 125 14.36 6.21 1.53
C MET A 125 13.36 6.77 2.53
N ILE A 126 13.83 7.42 3.61
CA ILE A 126 12.98 8.07 4.61
C ILE A 126 12.20 9.22 3.98
N THR A 127 12.87 10.10 3.22
CA THR A 127 12.20 11.23 2.54
C THR A 127 11.17 10.77 1.52
N LYS A 128 11.44 9.63 0.87
CA LYS A 128 10.52 9.00 -0.08
C LYS A 128 9.30 8.41 0.60
N GLU A 129 9.49 7.72 1.73
CA GLU A 129 8.38 7.20 2.52
C GLU A 129 7.49 8.32 3.06
N CYS A 130 8.08 9.36 3.67
CA CYS A 130 7.33 10.53 4.14
C CYS A 130 6.58 11.23 3.00
N LYS A 131 7.21 11.36 1.82
CA LYS A 131 6.56 11.92 0.63
C LYS A 131 5.36 11.08 0.17
N ASN A 132 5.49 9.75 0.19
CA ASN A 132 4.38 8.86 -0.17
C ASN A 132 3.23 8.96 0.85
N GLU A 133 3.54 9.02 2.16
CA GLU A 133 2.52 9.18 3.22
C GLU A 133 1.79 10.53 3.11
N ALA A 134 2.53 11.61 2.88
CA ALA A 134 1.94 12.92 2.63
C ALA A 134 1.04 12.92 1.38
N MET A 135 1.44 12.22 0.32
CA MET A 135 0.63 12.11 -0.90
C MET A 135 -0.64 11.28 -0.69
N VAL A 136 -0.59 10.20 0.10
CA VAL A 136 -1.81 9.47 0.50
C VAL A 136 -2.76 10.43 1.22
N MET A 137 -2.26 11.21 2.18
CA MET A 137 -3.07 12.19 2.91
C MET A 137 -3.69 13.26 1.99
N VAL A 138 -2.93 13.79 1.02
CA VAL A 138 -3.45 14.78 0.06
C VAL A 138 -4.54 14.18 -0.81
N VAL A 139 -4.35 12.94 -1.28
CA VAL A 139 -5.35 12.23 -2.09
C VAL A 139 -6.63 11.98 -1.28
N ASP A 140 -6.50 11.54 -0.03
CA ASP A 140 -7.63 11.22 0.85
C ASP A 140 -8.41 12.50 1.22
N ASN A 141 -7.72 13.52 1.74
CA ASN A 141 -8.36 14.77 2.17
C ASN A 141 -8.90 15.58 0.98
N GLY A 142 -8.21 15.54 -0.16
CA GLY A 142 -8.62 16.21 -1.38
C GLY A 142 -9.65 15.44 -2.20
N GLN A 143 -10.05 14.24 -1.77
CA GLN A 143 -10.97 13.35 -2.48
C GLN A 143 -10.56 13.14 -3.96
N ILE A 144 -9.25 13.02 -4.20
CA ILE A 144 -8.70 12.92 -5.56
C ILE A 144 -8.92 11.49 -6.05
N SER A 145 -9.67 11.34 -7.15
CA SER A 145 -9.87 10.01 -7.74
C SER A 145 -8.56 9.44 -8.27
N ARG A 146 -8.49 8.11 -8.32
CA ARG A 146 -7.34 7.36 -8.85
C ARG A 146 -6.96 7.83 -10.26
N ASP A 147 -7.95 8.02 -11.12
CA ASP A 147 -7.74 8.50 -12.49
C ASP A 147 -7.32 9.96 -12.56
N ALA A 148 -7.84 10.82 -11.69
CA ALA A 148 -7.37 12.20 -11.56
C ALA A 148 -5.89 12.22 -11.13
N TYR A 149 -5.51 11.40 -10.14
CA TYR A 149 -4.12 11.29 -9.70
C TYR A 149 -3.21 10.73 -10.79
N ARG A 150 -3.65 9.73 -11.58
CA ARG A 150 -2.89 9.24 -12.75
C ARG A 150 -2.62 10.36 -13.76
N LYS A 151 -3.62 11.19 -14.07
CA LYS A 151 -3.45 12.35 -14.96
C LYS A 151 -2.44 13.35 -14.38
N LEU A 152 -2.50 13.64 -13.08
CA LEU A 152 -1.52 14.49 -12.39
C LEU A 152 -0.09 13.95 -12.52
N THR A 153 0.13 12.65 -12.28
CA THR A 153 1.46 12.02 -12.41
C THR A 153 1.97 11.89 -13.86
N THR A 154 1.14 12.22 -14.84
CA THR A 154 1.55 12.31 -16.25
C THR A 154 2.14 13.69 -16.56
N ILE A 155 1.72 14.72 -15.84
CA ILE A 155 2.16 16.11 -16.00
C ILE A 155 3.38 16.40 -15.12
N GLU A 156 3.33 16.00 -13.85
CA GLU A 156 4.41 16.21 -12.88
C GLU A 156 5.19 14.91 -12.65
N ASP A 157 6.47 14.91 -13.03
CA ASP A 157 7.31 13.73 -13.01
C ASP A 157 7.88 13.41 -11.62
N GLU A 158 7.83 14.37 -10.68
CA GLU A 158 8.25 14.18 -9.30
C GLU A 158 7.19 13.49 -8.43
N LEU A 159 5.94 13.40 -8.88
CA LEU A 159 4.89 12.75 -8.09
C LEU A 159 5.11 11.24 -8.03
N PRO A 160 4.93 10.61 -6.84
CA PRO A 160 4.91 9.15 -6.76
C PRO A 160 3.82 8.60 -7.69
N ARG A 161 4.13 7.48 -8.36
CA ARG A 161 3.18 6.83 -9.27
C ARG A 161 1.96 6.37 -8.50
N GLU A 162 0.80 6.36 -9.18
CA GLU A 162 -0.48 5.98 -8.58
C GLU A 162 -0.40 4.63 -7.84
N TRP A 163 0.16 3.59 -8.47
CA TRP A 163 0.28 2.27 -7.85
C TRP A 163 1.12 2.29 -6.55
N THR A 164 2.10 3.20 -6.44
CA THR A 164 2.90 3.37 -5.21
C THR A 164 2.07 4.00 -4.10
N ILE A 165 1.18 4.94 -4.43
CA ILE A 165 0.24 5.53 -3.47
C ILE A 165 -0.80 4.50 -3.03
N ALA A 166 -1.34 3.71 -3.96
CA ALA A 166 -2.28 2.63 -3.66
C ALA A 166 -1.64 1.60 -2.71
N GLU A 167 -0.44 1.10 -3.03
CA GLU A 167 0.31 0.18 -2.17
C GLU A 167 0.54 0.77 -0.77
N LYS A 168 0.93 2.05 -0.70
CA LYS A 168 1.15 2.73 0.59
C LYS A 168 -0.15 2.86 1.39
N ARG A 169 -1.28 3.15 0.75
CA ARG A 169 -2.61 3.16 1.38
C ARG A 169 -2.96 1.78 1.94
N THR A 170 -2.73 0.70 1.20
CA THR A 170 -2.92 -0.68 1.68
C THR A 170 -2.06 -0.98 2.91
N GLN A 171 -0.78 -0.58 2.90
CA GLN A 171 0.11 -0.75 4.06
C GLN A 171 -0.39 0.02 5.30
N ILE A 172 -0.89 1.24 5.11
CA ILE A 172 -1.49 2.03 6.19
C ILE A 172 -2.73 1.33 6.72
N ASN A 173 -3.62 0.85 5.85
CA ASN A 173 -4.83 0.12 6.25
C ASN A 173 -4.52 -1.12 7.09
N ILE A 174 -3.51 -1.91 6.69
CA ILE A 174 -3.05 -3.08 7.47
C ILE A 174 -2.57 -2.65 8.86
N ARG A 175 -1.67 -1.66 8.93
CA ARG A 175 -1.15 -1.13 10.21
C ARG A 175 -2.26 -0.57 11.10
N MET A 176 -3.25 0.09 10.51
CA MET A 176 -4.39 0.64 11.23
C MET A 176 -5.32 -0.45 11.74
N ASN A 177 -5.56 -1.49 10.95
CA ASN A 177 -6.38 -2.63 11.35
C ASN A 177 -5.73 -3.45 12.49
N ASP A 178 -4.39 -3.51 12.54
CA ASP A 178 -3.66 -4.13 13.66
C ASP A 178 -3.79 -3.33 14.96
N ARG A 179 -3.96 -2.01 14.88
CA ARG A 179 -4.03 -1.10 16.04
C ARG A 179 -5.45 -0.86 16.52
N ILE A 180 -6.38 -0.68 15.58
CA ILE A 180 -7.79 -0.41 15.82
C ILE A 180 -8.58 -1.22 14.80
N LYS A 181 -8.82 -2.49 15.12
CA LYS A 181 -9.53 -3.40 14.23
C LYS A 181 -10.98 -2.97 14.02
N ILE A 182 -11.42 -2.98 12.76
CA ILE A 182 -12.84 -2.84 12.42
C ILE A 182 -13.44 -4.25 12.34
N ASN A 183 -14.30 -4.58 13.30
CA ASN A 183 -15.04 -5.83 13.29
C ASN A 183 -16.36 -5.62 12.56
N THR A 184 -16.69 -6.51 11.63
CA THR A 184 -17.96 -6.49 10.91
C THR A 184 -18.94 -7.46 11.56
N VAL A 185 -20.20 -7.06 11.63
CA VAL A 185 -21.32 -7.86 12.14
C VAL A 185 -22.41 -7.87 11.07
N ILE A 186 -22.99 -9.03 10.80
CA ILE A 186 -24.10 -9.17 9.86
C ILE A 186 -25.35 -8.57 10.50
N MET A 187 -26.03 -7.66 9.81
CA MET A 187 -27.21 -6.99 10.33
C MET A 187 -28.46 -7.85 10.15
N PRO A 188 -29.39 -7.87 11.13
CA PRO A 188 -30.59 -8.69 11.06
C PRO A 188 -31.65 -8.19 10.06
N GLN A 189 -31.53 -6.98 9.50
CA GLN A 189 -32.53 -6.40 8.57
C GLN A 189 -32.08 -6.35 7.11
N HIS A 190 -33.03 -6.69 6.23
CA HIS A 190 -32.97 -6.58 4.78
C HIS A 190 -32.76 -5.12 4.34
N MET A 191 -31.71 -4.87 3.55
CA MET A 191 -31.59 -3.64 2.78
C MET A 191 -32.54 -3.74 1.58
N ASP A 192 -33.57 -2.88 1.52
CA ASP A 192 -34.31 -2.63 0.28
C ASP A 192 -33.40 -1.85 -0.68
N ILE A 193 -32.49 -2.56 -1.35
CA ILE A 193 -31.66 -1.98 -2.42
C ILE A 193 -32.49 -2.01 -3.72
N ASN A 194 -33.59 -1.28 -3.74
CA ASN A 194 -34.24 -0.95 -5.00
C ASN A 194 -33.60 0.33 -5.53
N SER A 195 -32.57 0.19 -6.37
CA SER A 195 -32.06 1.33 -7.13
C SER A 195 -31.70 0.94 -8.56
N ASN A 196 -32.65 1.09 -9.47
CA ASN A 196 -32.45 1.09 -10.93
C ASN A 196 -31.74 2.38 -11.42
N GLU A 197 -30.84 2.96 -10.63
CA GLU A 197 -30.05 4.13 -11.03
C GLU A 197 -28.62 3.73 -11.38
N SER A 198 -28.04 4.35 -12.40
CA SER A 198 -26.66 4.13 -12.81
C SER A 198 -25.70 4.44 -11.66
N SER A 199 -24.76 3.54 -11.38
CA SER A 199 -23.71 3.77 -10.40
C SER A 199 -22.76 4.86 -10.86
N ASP A 200 -22.54 5.88 -10.03
CA ASP A 200 -21.51 6.92 -10.26
C ASP A 200 -20.09 6.43 -9.90
N ILE A 201 -19.96 5.21 -9.37
CA ILE A 201 -18.72 4.56 -8.99
C ILE A 201 -18.39 3.47 -10.02
N PHE A 202 -17.24 3.59 -10.67
CA PHE A 202 -16.78 2.66 -11.71
C PHE A 202 -15.48 1.93 -11.34
N ASP A 203 -14.93 2.17 -10.15
CA ASP A 203 -13.72 1.47 -9.69
C ASP A 203 -14.10 0.05 -9.23
N PRO A 204 -13.61 -1.02 -9.89
CA PRO A 204 -13.98 -2.40 -9.55
C PRO A 204 -13.65 -2.79 -8.12
N GLU A 205 -12.55 -2.26 -7.56
CA GLU A 205 -12.10 -2.56 -6.20
C GLU A 205 -13.06 -1.95 -5.18
N VAL A 206 -13.50 -0.70 -5.43
CA VAL A 206 -14.50 -0.02 -4.59
C VAL A 206 -15.85 -0.71 -4.71
N ILE A 207 -16.24 -1.15 -5.92
CA ILE A 207 -17.48 -1.91 -6.12
C ILE A 207 -17.45 -3.22 -5.33
N GLU A 208 -16.34 -3.96 -5.37
CA GLU A 208 -16.16 -5.20 -4.61
C GLU A 208 -16.21 -4.94 -3.09
N GLU A 209 -15.52 -3.91 -2.60
CA GLU A 209 -15.55 -3.54 -1.17
C GLU A 209 -16.96 -3.13 -0.71
N VAL A 210 -17.66 -2.32 -1.50
CA VAL A 210 -19.03 -1.89 -1.17
C VAL A 210 -19.97 -3.09 -1.18
N THR A 211 -19.93 -3.93 -2.22
CA THR A 211 -20.80 -5.11 -2.34
C THR A 211 -20.57 -6.11 -1.22
N THR A 212 -19.32 -6.36 -0.83
CA THR A 212 -18.97 -7.24 0.29
C THR A 212 -19.36 -6.67 1.65
N SER A 213 -19.56 -5.35 1.75
CA SER A 213 -19.97 -4.64 2.97
C SER A 213 -21.49 -4.45 3.10
N VAL A 214 -22.26 -4.78 2.06
CA VAL A 214 -23.73 -4.68 2.08
C VAL A 214 -24.31 -5.51 3.23
N GLY A 215 -25.21 -4.90 4.00
CA GLY A 215 -25.90 -5.57 5.11
C GLY A 215 -25.01 -5.83 6.33
N LYS A 216 -23.81 -5.24 6.40
CA LYS A 216 -22.91 -5.36 7.55
C LYS A 216 -22.80 -4.04 8.29
N GLY A 217 -22.79 -4.12 9.61
CA GLY A 217 -22.39 -3.03 10.50
C GLY A 217 -20.92 -3.18 10.88
N GLY A 218 -20.22 -2.06 11.03
CA GLY A 218 -18.85 -1.99 11.54
C GLY A 218 -18.84 -1.53 13.00
N LYS A 219 -17.97 -2.16 13.80
CA LYS A 219 -17.69 -1.71 15.17
C LYS A 219 -16.19 -1.71 15.47
N ARG A 220 -15.76 -0.81 16.36
CA ARG A 220 -14.39 -0.66 16.86
C ARG A 220 -14.39 -0.66 18.39
N SER A 221 -13.28 -1.05 19.00
CA SER A 221 -13.09 -0.92 20.45
C SER A 221 -12.81 0.54 20.81
N ILE A 222 -13.54 1.10 21.77
CA ILE A 222 -13.22 2.44 22.30
C ILE A 222 -11.87 2.43 23.03
N LYS A 223 -11.52 1.33 23.69
CA LYS A 223 -10.22 1.17 24.36
C LYS A 223 -9.06 1.21 23.38
N ASP A 224 -9.18 0.54 22.23
CA ASP A 224 -8.14 0.55 21.20
C ASP A 224 -7.99 1.92 20.56
N ILE A 225 -9.11 2.63 20.32
CA ILE A 225 -9.07 4.02 19.85
C ILE A 225 -8.34 4.90 20.88
N LEU A 226 -8.71 4.82 22.17
CA LEU A 226 -8.07 5.60 23.24
C LEU A 226 -6.57 5.32 23.32
N LYS A 227 -6.15 4.05 23.34
CA LYS A 227 -4.73 3.66 23.33
C LYS A 227 -3.97 4.25 22.15
N PHE A 228 -4.62 4.39 20.99
CA PHE A 228 -4.02 4.96 19.80
C PHE A 228 -3.89 6.49 19.85
N ILE A 229 -4.94 7.20 20.30
CA ILE A 229 -4.98 8.67 20.22
C ILE A 229 -4.34 9.38 21.42
N VAL A 230 -4.43 8.82 22.63
CA VAL A 230 -3.96 9.45 23.87
C VAL A 230 -2.47 9.83 23.83
N PRO A 231 -1.55 8.96 23.33
CA PRO A 231 -0.15 9.34 23.21
C PRO A 231 0.09 10.60 22.36
N ASN A 232 -0.72 10.82 21.33
CA ASN A 232 -0.64 12.02 20.50
C ASN A 232 -1.23 13.26 21.19
N LEU A 233 -2.32 13.09 21.94
CA LEU A 233 -2.94 14.17 22.71
C LEU A 233 -2.00 14.69 23.81
N ILE A 234 -1.25 13.79 24.47
CA ILE A 234 -0.20 14.18 25.43
C ILE A 234 0.90 15.00 24.74
N LYS A 235 1.39 14.55 23.58
CA LYS A 235 2.41 15.28 22.81
C LYS A 235 1.97 16.68 22.38
N ARG A 236 0.68 16.84 22.10
CA ARG A 236 0.06 18.13 21.75
C ARG A 236 -0.21 19.02 22.97
N GLY A 237 0.01 18.53 24.20
CA GLY A 237 -0.30 19.25 25.42
C GLY A 237 -1.80 19.32 25.74
N VAL A 238 -2.64 18.52 25.08
CA VAL A 238 -4.09 18.46 25.31
C VAL A 238 -4.40 17.70 26.60
N LEU A 239 -3.67 16.61 26.86
CA LEU A 239 -3.83 15.79 28.07
C LEU A 239 -2.60 15.90 28.96
N ASN A 240 -2.83 15.98 30.28
CA ASN A 240 -1.78 16.11 31.29
C ASN A 240 -1.52 14.76 31.98
N LEU A 241 -0.25 14.36 32.07
CA LEU A 241 0.15 13.12 32.77
C LEU A 241 -0.02 13.21 34.29
N HIS A 242 0.00 14.41 34.86
CA HIS A 242 -0.17 14.63 36.30
C HIS A 242 -1.64 14.58 36.74
N GLU A 243 -2.57 14.73 35.79
CA GLU A 243 -4.01 14.65 36.00
C GLU A 243 -4.58 13.67 34.98
N PRO A 244 -4.43 12.35 35.20
CA PRO A 244 -4.77 11.34 34.21
C PRO A 244 -6.29 11.09 34.18
N ILE A 245 -7.04 12.11 33.80
CA ILE A 245 -8.49 12.08 33.62
C ILE A 245 -8.78 12.46 32.18
N ILE A 246 -9.64 11.71 31.51
CA ILE A 246 -10.12 12.00 30.17
C ILE A 246 -11.63 12.12 30.21
N SER A 247 -12.15 13.23 29.73
CA SER A 247 -13.58 13.44 29.60
C SER A 247 -14.00 13.13 28.17
N ILE A 248 -14.84 12.12 28.00
CA ILE A 248 -15.37 11.72 26.69
C ILE A 248 -16.84 12.12 26.57
N ARG A 249 -17.22 12.65 25.41
CA ARG A 249 -18.62 12.84 25.02
C ARG A 249 -19.02 11.77 24.02
N ILE A 250 -20.01 10.96 24.37
CA ILE A 250 -20.58 9.93 23.51
C ILE A 250 -21.85 10.48 22.86
N SER A 251 -21.92 10.34 21.54
CA SER A 251 -23.02 10.84 20.71
C SER A 251 -23.47 9.77 19.73
N GLY A 252 -24.77 9.57 19.59
CA GLY A 252 -25.38 8.66 18.62
C GLY A 252 -26.51 9.33 17.87
N ASP A 253 -26.56 9.11 16.56
CA ASP A 253 -27.62 9.65 15.71
C ASP A 253 -27.86 8.75 14.48
N GLY A 254 -29.10 8.75 14.01
CA GLY A 254 -29.51 8.14 12.75
C GLY A 254 -29.66 9.21 11.67
N ARG A 255 -28.87 9.14 10.59
CA ARG A 255 -28.90 10.13 9.51
C ARG A 255 -29.14 9.50 8.15
N ASN A 256 -29.96 10.16 7.33
CA ASN A 256 -30.10 9.81 5.92
C ASN A 256 -28.83 10.24 5.18
N VAL A 257 -28.10 9.29 4.59
CA VAL A 257 -26.97 9.58 3.67
C VAL A 257 -27.53 9.53 2.26
N GLY A 258 -27.74 10.72 1.68
CA GLY A 258 -28.47 10.87 0.42
C GLY A 258 -29.95 10.49 0.52
N LYS A 259 -30.60 10.23 -0.62
CA LYS A 259 -32.02 9.82 -0.67
C LYS A 259 -32.24 8.32 -0.42
N LYS A 260 -31.17 7.51 -0.29
CA LYS A 260 -31.24 6.04 -0.46
C LYS A 260 -30.91 5.23 0.79
N VAL A 261 -29.90 5.62 1.58
CA VAL A 261 -29.42 4.76 2.67
C VAL A 261 -29.37 5.54 3.98
N LYS A 262 -30.14 5.07 4.95
CA LYS A 262 -30.05 5.56 6.32
C LYS A 262 -28.85 4.90 6.98
N HIS A 263 -28.09 5.67 7.74
CA HIS A 263 -26.98 5.17 8.53
C HIS A 263 -27.20 5.57 9.97
N VAL A 264 -26.84 4.67 10.87
CA VAL A 264 -26.81 4.93 12.29
C VAL A 264 -25.37 4.86 12.75
N MET A 265 -24.95 5.89 13.48
CA MET A 265 -23.57 6.05 13.92
C MET A 265 -23.53 6.35 15.41
N ILE A 266 -22.59 5.73 16.11
CA ILE A 266 -22.19 6.08 17.48
C ILE A 266 -20.74 6.54 17.43
N THR A 267 -20.47 7.68 18.02
CA THR A 267 -19.17 8.34 18.06
C THR A 267 -18.83 8.78 19.47
N PHE A 268 -17.55 9.04 19.73
CA PHE A 268 -17.16 9.82 20.89
C PHE A 268 -16.11 10.88 20.53
N ALA A 269 -16.05 11.95 21.32
CA ALA A 269 -15.05 13.00 21.22
C ALA A 269 -14.35 13.21 22.58
N ILE A 270 -13.09 13.66 22.55
CA ILE A 270 -12.34 14.06 23.74
C ILE A 270 -12.68 15.51 24.05
N LEU A 271 -13.19 15.79 25.25
CA LEU A 271 -13.65 17.13 25.63
C LEU A 271 -12.49 18.08 25.94
N GLU A 272 -11.34 17.56 26.38
CA GLU A 272 -10.13 18.36 26.61
C GLU A 272 -9.55 18.94 25.31
N ASP A 273 -9.83 18.35 24.13
CA ASP A 273 -9.41 18.89 22.83
C ASP A 273 -10.36 19.99 22.34
N ILE A 274 -10.46 21.07 23.14
CA ILE A 274 -11.44 22.17 22.98
C ILE A 274 -11.40 22.77 21.57
N GLU A 275 -10.20 22.96 21.01
CA GLU A 275 -10.03 23.54 19.67
C GLU A 275 -10.65 22.68 18.56
N ASN A 276 -10.76 21.38 18.78
CA ASN A 276 -11.21 20.41 17.78
C ASN A 276 -12.58 19.79 18.10
N ILE A 277 -13.22 20.17 19.21
CA ILE A 277 -14.51 19.58 19.64
C ILE A 277 -15.64 19.74 18.62
N HIS A 278 -15.58 20.79 17.78
CA HIS A 278 -16.52 21.07 16.71
C HIS A 278 -16.07 20.53 15.35
N ASN A 279 -14.86 19.96 15.27
CA ASN A 279 -14.32 19.39 14.05
C ASN A 279 -14.72 17.91 13.93
N PRO A 280 -15.46 17.52 12.88
CA PRO A 280 -15.92 16.13 12.72
C PRO A 280 -14.76 15.13 12.62
N ASN A 281 -13.56 15.54 12.22
CA ASN A 281 -12.38 14.67 12.15
C ASN A 281 -11.91 14.16 13.52
N TYR A 282 -12.39 14.76 14.61
CA TYR A 282 -12.06 14.40 15.99
C TYR A 282 -13.24 13.74 16.71
N HIS A 283 -14.25 13.31 15.95
CA HIS A 283 -15.36 12.49 16.42
C HIS A 283 -15.11 11.05 15.98
N TYR A 284 -14.70 10.21 16.93
CA TYR A 284 -14.25 8.86 16.66
C TYR A 284 -15.44 7.90 16.62
N THR A 285 -15.75 7.37 15.44
CA THR A 285 -16.82 6.38 15.26
C THR A 285 -16.51 5.06 15.94
N VAL A 286 -17.40 4.58 16.79
CA VAL A 286 -17.30 3.27 17.46
C VAL A 286 -18.22 2.25 16.81
N VAL A 287 -19.40 2.69 16.38
CA VAL A 287 -20.39 1.85 15.69
C VAL A 287 -20.89 2.60 14.46
N LEU A 288 -21.01 1.88 13.34
CA LEU A 288 -21.61 2.39 12.10
C LEU A 288 -22.34 1.25 11.40
N TYR A 289 -23.61 1.43 11.04
CA TYR A 289 -24.30 0.45 10.21
C TYR A 289 -25.34 1.11 9.30
N PRO A 290 -25.60 0.50 8.13
CA PRO A 290 -26.68 0.93 7.25
C PRO A 290 -28.01 0.39 7.78
N GLY A 291 -29.03 1.23 7.81
CA GLY A 291 -30.38 0.89 8.24
C GLY A 291 -31.06 2.00 9.00
N LEU A 292 -32.30 1.70 9.41
CA LEU A 292 -33.04 2.50 10.35
C LEU A 292 -32.51 2.26 11.77
N GLU A 293 -32.66 3.29 12.61
CA GLU A 293 -32.49 3.14 14.05
C GLU A 293 -33.54 2.14 14.55
N ASN A 294 -33.08 0.95 14.92
CA ASN A 294 -33.90 -0.11 15.50
C ASN A 294 -33.14 -0.70 16.70
N TYR A 295 -33.89 -1.06 17.74
CA TYR A 295 -33.31 -1.48 19.02
C TYR A 295 -32.48 -2.76 18.88
N GLU A 296 -32.95 -3.75 18.14
CA GLU A 296 -32.28 -5.04 17.98
C GLU A 296 -30.89 -4.93 17.33
N SER A 297 -30.77 -4.16 16.25
CA SER A 297 -29.50 -3.93 15.56
C SER A 297 -28.54 -3.11 16.41
N LEU A 298 -29.06 -2.09 17.11
CA LEU A 298 -28.26 -1.32 18.06
C LEU A 298 -27.75 -2.19 19.20
N ASP A 299 -28.60 -3.01 19.81
CA ASP A 299 -28.24 -3.86 20.92
C ASP A 299 -27.11 -4.82 20.50
N ILE A 300 -27.29 -5.55 19.40
CA ILE A 300 -26.28 -6.48 18.86
C ILE A 300 -24.93 -5.80 18.62
N LEU A 301 -24.93 -4.59 18.06
CA LEU A 301 -23.69 -3.87 17.76
C LEU A 301 -23.01 -3.26 18.99
N THR A 302 -23.79 -2.92 20.01
CA THR A 302 -23.32 -2.17 21.19
C THR A 302 -22.98 -3.04 22.38
N ILE A 303 -23.27 -4.35 22.39
CA ILE A 303 -22.89 -5.28 23.49
C ILE A 303 -21.43 -5.05 23.95
N SER A 304 -20.47 -5.21 23.05
CA SER A 304 -19.04 -5.06 23.39
C SER A 304 -18.68 -3.62 23.74
N PHE A 305 -19.41 -2.64 23.21
CA PHE A 305 -19.18 -1.23 23.53
C PHE A 305 -19.64 -0.92 24.96
N ARG A 306 -20.79 -1.42 25.40
CA ARG A 306 -21.29 -1.26 26.77
C ARG A 306 -20.35 -1.87 27.80
N GLU A 307 -19.88 -3.09 27.56
CA GLU A 307 -18.92 -3.76 28.43
C GLU A 307 -17.63 -2.92 28.58
N GLU A 308 -17.12 -2.39 27.47
CA GLU A 308 -15.96 -1.49 27.51
C GLU A 308 -16.25 -0.19 28.26
N LEU A 309 -17.42 0.43 28.08
CA LEU A 309 -17.79 1.63 28.82
C LEU A 309 -17.89 1.37 30.33
N GLN A 310 -18.48 0.25 30.73
CA GLN A 310 -18.57 -0.11 32.14
C GLN A 310 -17.17 -0.27 32.76
N GLU A 311 -16.29 -1.01 32.12
CA GLU A 311 -14.90 -1.17 32.59
C GLU A 311 -14.15 0.17 32.63
N LEU A 312 -14.31 1.02 31.62
CA LEU A 312 -13.67 2.35 31.58
C LEU A 312 -14.16 3.26 32.71
N LYS A 313 -15.44 3.13 33.10
CA LYS A 313 -16.03 3.90 34.21
C LYS A 313 -15.56 3.39 35.57
N GLU A 314 -15.47 2.08 35.75
CA GLU A 314 -15.14 1.45 37.03
C GLU A 314 -13.63 1.43 37.31
N ILE A 315 -12.81 1.14 36.31
CA ILE A 315 -11.37 0.84 36.46
C ILE A 315 -10.50 1.88 35.72
N GLY A 316 -11.01 2.47 34.65
CA GLY A 316 -10.24 3.31 33.74
C GLY A 316 -9.46 2.50 32.69
N ILE A 317 -8.37 3.07 32.17
CA ILE A 317 -7.53 2.42 31.15
C ILE A 317 -6.05 2.71 31.36
N ASN A 318 -5.23 1.65 31.36
CA ASN A 318 -3.78 1.82 31.37
C ASN A 318 -3.24 2.11 29.96
N ILE A 319 -2.59 3.26 29.80
CA ILE A 319 -1.93 3.68 28.56
C ILE A 319 -0.52 4.12 28.91
N ASN A 320 0.48 3.43 28.36
CA ASN A 320 1.90 3.68 28.60
C ASN A 320 2.29 3.74 30.09
N GLY A 321 1.69 2.87 30.91
CA GLY A 321 1.99 2.79 32.34
C GLY A 321 1.21 3.77 33.22
N VAL A 322 0.42 4.67 32.65
CA VAL A 322 -0.46 5.59 33.39
C VAL A 322 -1.89 5.09 33.32
N ASN A 323 -2.56 4.99 34.47
CA ASN A 323 -3.99 4.67 34.51
C ASN A 323 -4.82 5.93 34.34
N TRP A 324 -5.62 5.99 33.27
CA TRP A 324 -6.49 7.11 32.96
C TRP A 324 -7.91 6.82 33.43
N MET A 325 -8.45 7.69 34.27
CA MET A 325 -9.85 7.67 34.68
C MET A 325 -10.71 8.34 33.60
N ILE A 326 -11.87 7.74 33.29
CA ILE A 326 -12.73 8.23 32.22
C ILE A 326 -14.00 8.85 32.78
N ASN A 327 -14.20 10.14 32.51
CA ASN A 327 -15.47 10.82 32.75
C ASN A 327 -16.33 10.74 31.49
N MET A 328 -17.57 10.32 31.62
CA MET A 328 -18.47 10.11 30.47
C MET A 328 -19.60 11.13 30.48
N TYR A 329 -19.77 11.78 29.33
CA TYR A 329 -20.87 12.67 29.04
C TYR A 329 -21.64 12.12 27.84
N PHE A 330 -22.96 12.16 27.88
CA PHE A 330 -23.78 11.67 26.78
C PHE A 330 -24.57 12.82 26.17
N SER A 331 -24.63 12.86 24.84
CA SER A 331 -25.35 13.91 24.10
C SER A 331 -26.26 13.32 23.01
N SER A 332 -26.83 12.15 23.28
CA SER A 332 -27.63 11.39 22.32
C SER A 332 -29.12 11.44 22.66
N ASP A 333 -29.98 11.07 21.71
CA ASP A 333 -31.40 10.81 21.97
C ASP A 333 -31.55 9.72 23.05
N TRP A 334 -32.65 9.76 23.80
CA TRP A 334 -32.92 8.88 24.95
C TRP A 334 -32.82 7.40 24.59
N LYS A 335 -33.14 7.03 23.34
CA LYS A 335 -33.01 5.66 22.82
C LYS A 335 -31.57 5.16 22.84
N PHE A 336 -30.61 6.01 22.47
CA PHE A 336 -29.18 5.68 22.53
C PHE A 336 -28.68 5.70 23.98
N LEU A 337 -29.21 6.59 24.81
CA LEU A 337 -28.89 6.63 26.24
C LEU A 337 -29.27 5.32 26.93
N THR A 338 -30.48 4.80 26.67
CA THR A 338 -30.95 3.52 27.23
C THR A 338 -30.15 2.29 26.77
N ILE A 339 -29.36 2.45 25.71
CA ILE A 339 -28.52 1.37 25.16
C ILE A 339 -27.07 1.49 25.66
N CYS A 340 -26.66 2.65 26.18
CA CYS A 340 -25.29 2.87 26.68
C CYS A 340 -25.19 2.94 28.21
N LEU A 341 -26.31 3.16 28.91
CA LEU A 341 -26.48 3.19 30.36
C LEU A 341 -27.16 1.91 30.84
#